data_AF-A0A538BX92-F1
#
_entry.id   AF-A0A538BX92-F1
#
_cell.length_a   1.000
_cell.length_b   1.000
_cell.length_c   1.000
_cell.angle_alpha   90.00
_cell.angle_beta   90.00
_cell.angle_gamma   90.00
#
_symmetry.space_group_name_H-M   'P 1'
#
loop_
_entity.id
_entity.type
_entity.pdbx_description
1 polymer ?
#
loop_
_entity_poly.entity_id
_entity_poly.type
_entity_poly.pdbx_seq_one_letter_code
_entity_poly.pdbx_strand_id
1 'polypeptide(L)'
;MADGATSAGRSRQAPIRIGAVVALALAIAFVVWLVVRGNDNTSSTAKTSTTHKPGKKTPKPRETIKAASPQTLRALAQASGHPIYWAGPQPKVKYELTQVTDGRIYIRYLPKGVPIGDRRAAYLIVATYPVKDAYKAVRTAAKESGAVTFHTSRGGLAVYNQSAATNVYLAYPGSKFQVEVFDPNPSRARQLVRSGTVRPIA
;
A
#
# COMPACT_ATOMS: atom_id res chain seq x y z
N MET A 1 49.39 20.50 -20.39
CA MET A 1 48.38 21.27 -19.65
C MET A 1 47.02 21.10 -20.33
N ALA A 2 46.00 20.80 -19.51
CA ALA A 2 44.53 20.90 -19.67
C ALA A 2 44.00 21.70 -20.89
N ASP A 3 43.12 21.13 -21.72
CA ASP A 3 41.64 21.01 -21.62
C ASP A 3 40.88 22.22 -22.18
N GLY A 4 39.82 21.96 -22.95
CA GLY A 4 38.74 22.93 -23.18
C GLY A 4 38.01 22.86 -24.50
N ALA A 5 37.27 21.77 -24.79
CA ALA A 5 36.21 21.77 -25.79
C ALA A 5 34.91 21.25 -25.18
N THR A 6 34.07 22.17 -24.73
CA THR A 6 32.71 21.92 -24.23
C THR A 6 31.78 21.65 -25.41
N SER A 7 31.42 20.38 -25.64
CA SER A 7 30.36 20.02 -26.57
C SER A 7 29.00 20.07 -25.85
N ALA A 8 28.14 20.96 -26.32
CA ALA A 8 26.74 21.05 -25.89
C ALA A 8 25.93 19.89 -26.50
N GLY A 9 25.67 18.87 -25.69
CA GLY A 9 24.83 17.72 -26.03
C GLY A 9 23.35 17.97 -25.70
N ARG A 10 22.58 18.28 -26.74
CA ARG A 10 21.11 18.40 -26.78
C ARG A 10 20.42 17.22 -26.06
N SER A 11 19.82 17.46 -24.91
CA SER A 11 19.07 16.46 -24.14
C SER A 11 17.78 16.06 -24.88
N ARG A 12 17.81 14.90 -25.55
CA ARG A 12 16.61 14.23 -26.06
C ARG A 12 15.83 13.67 -24.87
N GLN A 13 14.70 14.31 -24.53
CA GLN A 13 13.73 13.77 -23.59
C GLN A 13 13.09 12.52 -24.21
N ALA A 14 13.31 11.36 -23.61
CA ALA A 14 12.55 10.16 -23.92
C ALA A 14 11.23 10.18 -23.12
N PRO A 15 10.06 10.00 -23.75
CA PRO A 15 8.78 10.00 -23.05
C PRO A 15 8.63 8.72 -22.22
N ILE A 16 8.58 8.87 -20.90
CA ILE A 16 8.32 7.76 -19.98
C ILE A 16 6.86 7.31 -20.17
N ARG A 17 6.69 6.07 -20.62
CA ARG A 17 5.40 5.38 -20.66
C ARG A 17 4.99 5.04 -19.23
N ILE A 18 4.25 5.94 -18.60
CA ILE A 18 3.70 5.79 -17.25
C ILE A 18 2.43 4.93 -17.35
N GLY A 19 2.56 3.65 -17.00
CA GLY A 19 1.43 2.75 -16.89
C GLY A 19 1.71 1.68 -15.85
N ALA A 20 1.02 1.77 -14.71
CA ALA A 20 0.82 0.70 -13.72
C ALA A 20 1.90 0.34 -12.66
N VAL A 21 3.02 1.08 -12.54
CA VAL A 21 3.98 0.86 -11.41
C VAL A 21 3.79 1.84 -10.25
N VAL A 22 3.09 2.95 -10.47
CA VAL A 22 3.03 4.07 -9.52
C VAL A 22 2.15 3.79 -8.30
N ALA A 23 1.06 3.03 -8.43
CA ALA A 23 0.13 2.80 -7.31
C ALA A 23 0.73 1.91 -6.20
N LEU A 24 1.53 0.90 -6.54
CA LEU A 24 2.17 0.03 -5.54
C LEU A 24 3.39 0.69 -4.87
N ALA A 25 4.14 1.52 -5.61
CA ALA A 25 5.33 2.20 -5.08
C ALA A 25 4.99 3.37 -4.14
N LEU A 26 3.93 4.14 -4.42
CA LEU A 26 3.52 5.25 -3.55
C LEU A 26 2.88 4.77 -2.23
N ALA A 27 2.11 3.67 -2.26
CA ALA A 27 1.53 3.06 -1.08
C ALA A 27 2.61 2.53 -0.11
N ILE A 28 3.62 1.82 -0.63
CA ILE A 28 4.74 1.32 0.18
C ILE A 28 5.56 2.49 0.73
N ALA A 29 5.81 3.55 -0.06
CA ALA A 29 6.55 4.72 0.41
C ALA A 29 5.80 5.46 1.53
N PHE A 30 4.46 5.59 1.45
CA PHE A 30 3.67 6.26 2.49
C PHE A 30 3.55 5.41 3.75
N VAL A 31 3.31 4.09 3.65
CA VAL A 31 3.28 3.19 4.81
C VAL A 31 4.65 3.10 5.49
N VAL A 32 5.75 2.99 4.72
CA VAL A 32 7.12 3.01 5.25
C VAL A 32 7.44 4.36 5.90
N TRP A 33 7.06 5.48 5.27
CA TRP A 33 7.23 6.81 5.84
C TRP A 33 6.43 6.99 7.15
N LEU A 34 5.21 6.46 7.24
CA LEU A 34 4.40 6.47 8.46
C LEU A 34 5.02 5.66 9.60
N VAL A 35 5.68 4.55 9.29
CA VAL A 35 6.35 3.70 10.30
C VAL A 35 7.67 4.34 10.77
N VAL A 36 8.47 4.89 9.85
CA VAL A 36 9.79 5.46 10.16
C VAL A 36 9.70 6.76 10.97
N ARG A 37 8.68 7.60 10.73
CA ARG A 37 8.48 8.86 11.49
C ARG A 37 7.94 8.64 12.91
N GLY A 38 7.47 7.44 13.25
CA GLY A 38 7.00 7.11 14.59
C GLY A 38 8.11 6.82 15.60
N ASN A 39 9.37 6.81 15.15
CA ASN A 39 10.53 6.38 15.92
C ASN A 39 11.58 7.51 15.97
N ASP A 40 11.20 8.65 16.55
CA ASP A 40 12.14 9.72 16.86
C ASP A 40 13.05 9.28 18.02
N ASN A 41 14.21 8.73 17.66
CA ASN A 41 15.45 8.98 18.38
C ASN A 41 16.58 9.14 17.35
N THR A 42 17.13 10.35 17.38
CA THR A 42 18.44 10.81 16.90
C THR A 42 18.68 11.03 15.41
N SER A 43 18.95 12.31 15.13
CA SER A 43 19.45 12.96 13.92
C SER A 43 20.62 12.26 13.24
N SER A 44 20.65 12.29 11.91
CA SER A 44 21.82 12.74 11.11
C SER A 44 21.48 12.85 9.63
N THR A 45 21.35 14.08 9.15
CA THR A 45 21.54 14.41 7.73
C THR A 45 23.04 14.62 7.50
N ALA A 46 23.68 13.74 6.73
CA ALA A 46 24.84 14.09 5.92
C ALA A 46 25.07 13.06 4.82
N LYS A 47 25.25 13.57 3.59
CA LYS A 47 25.75 12.89 2.38
C LYS A 47 26.99 12.02 2.68
N THR A 48 27.17 10.92 1.94
CA THR A 48 28.37 10.64 1.11
C THR A 48 28.25 9.28 0.40
N SER A 49 28.72 9.28 -0.84
CA SER A 49 29.11 8.23 -1.77
C SER A 49 29.68 6.92 -1.16
N THR A 50 29.42 5.82 -1.88
CA THR A 50 30.24 4.59 -2.01
C THR A 50 31.32 4.32 -0.96
N THR A 51 31.08 3.36 -0.07
CA THR A 51 32.05 2.33 0.33
C THR A 51 31.29 1.15 0.94
N HIS A 52 31.50 -0.05 0.35
CA HIS A 52 30.92 -1.32 0.79
C HIS A 52 31.42 -1.75 2.17
N LYS A 53 30.49 -2.03 3.08
CA LYS A 53 30.65 -3.01 4.16
C LYS A 53 29.54 -4.06 3.98
N PRO A 54 29.80 -5.37 3.99
CA PRO A 54 28.76 -6.37 3.80
C PRO A 54 27.96 -6.47 5.11
N GLY A 55 27.00 -5.56 5.29
CA GLY A 55 25.97 -5.67 6.29
C GLY A 55 25.14 -6.91 6.01
N LYS A 56 24.89 -7.70 7.05
CA LYS A 56 24.02 -8.89 7.08
C LYS A 56 22.78 -8.63 6.21
N LYS A 57 22.74 -9.21 5.01
CA LYS A 57 21.66 -8.97 4.04
C LYS A 57 20.36 -9.49 4.64
N THR A 58 19.52 -8.59 5.14
CA THR A 58 18.14 -8.93 5.48
C THR A 58 17.51 -9.53 4.22
N PRO A 59 16.92 -10.74 4.27
CA PRO A 59 16.32 -11.34 3.09
C PRO A 59 15.28 -10.41 2.49
N LYS A 60 15.35 -10.19 1.17
CA LYS A 60 14.32 -9.42 0.46
C LYS A 60 12.97 -10.13 0.65
N PRO A 61 11.87 -9.41 0.96
CA PRO A 61 10.56 -10.01 1.07
C PRO A 61 10.19 -10.75 -0.23
N ARG A 62 9.65 -11.97 -0.08
CA ARG A 62 9.16 -12.78 -1.20
C ARG A 62 7.66 -12.65 -1.28
N GLU A 63 7.15 -12.55 -2.51
CA GLU A 63 5.72 -12.43 -2.79
C GLU A 63 5.21 -13.71 -3.47
N THR A 64 3.99 -14.10 -3.14
CA THR A 64 3.23 -15.16 -3.83
C THR A 64 1.92 -14.59 -4.33
N ILE A 65 1.56 -14.85 -5.59
CA ILE A 65 0.33 -14.37 -6.23
C ILE A 65 -0.49 -15.58 -6.65
N LYS A 66 -1.76 -15.63 -6.27
CA LYS A 66 -2.67 -16.74 -6.63
C LYS A 66 -4.12 -16.28 -6.72
N ALA A 67 -4.94 -17.06 -7.44
CA ALA A 67 -6.39 -16.93 -7.37
C ALA A 67 -6.88 -17.21 -5.94
N ALA A 68 -7.97 -16.54 -5.55
CA ALA A 68 -8.59 -16.73 -4.25
C ALA A 68 -10.12 -16.82 -4.35
N SER A 69 -10.69 -17.56 -3.40
CA SER A 69 -12.11 -17.59 -3.07
C SER A 69 -12.32 -17.09 -1.63
N PRO A 70 -13.53 -16.66 -1.25
CA PRO A 70 -13.84 -16.32 0.14
C PRO A 70 -13.46 -17.43 1.14
N GLN A 71 -13.64 -18.70 0.76
CA GLN A 71 -13.26 -19.86 1.56
C GLN A 71 -11.74 -19.91 1.79
N THR A 72 -10.93 -19.75 0.73
CA THR A 72 -9.47 -19.75 0.85
C THR A 72 -8.94 -18.55 1.64
N LEU A 73 -9.61 -17.40 1.54
CA LEU A 73 -9.24 -16.20 2.30
C LEU A 73 -9.56 -16.36 3.80
N ARG A 74 -10.70 -16.96 4.15
CA ARG A 74 -11.01 -17.34 5.54
C ARG A 74 -9.98 -18.31 6.10
N ALA A 75 -9.70 -19.39 5.37
CA ALA A 75 -8.72 -20.38 5.80
C ALA A 75 -7.34 -19.75 6.04
N LEU A 76 -6.93 -18.80 5.19
CA LEU A 76 -5.69 -18.06 5.37
C LEU A 76 -5.73 -17.14 6.61
N ALA A 77 -6.83 -16.42 6.84
CA ALA A 77 -6.97 -15.57 8.03
C ALA A 77 -6.85 -16.39 9.32
N GLN A 78 -7.45 -17.58 9.37
CA GLN A 78 -7.32 -18.50 10.50
C GLN A 78 -5.90 -19.03 10.66
N ALA A 79 -5.28 -19.48 9.56
CA ALA A 79 -3.93 -20.05 9.59
C ALA A 79 -2.83 -19.01 9.94
N SER A 80 -3.03 -17.75 9.56
CA SER A 80 -2.07 -16.66 9.83
C SER A 80 -2.21 -16.04 11.22
N GLY A 81 -3.33 -16.26 11.91
CA GLY A 81 -3.61 -15.66 13.21
C GLY A 81 -3.79 -14.13 13.17
N HIS A 82 -3.97 -13.54 11.98
CA HIS A 82 -4.23 -12.12 11.82
C HIS A 82 -5.36 -11.83 10.83
N PRO A 83 -6.12 -10.73 11.01
CA PRO A 83 -7.23 -10.41 10.14
C PRO A 83 -6.76 -10.18 8.70
N ILE A 84 -7.61 -10.57 7.75
CA ILE A 84 -7.48 -10.20 6.34
C ILE A 84 -8.67 -9.33 5.99
N TYR A 85 -8.41 -8.07 5.70
CA TYR A 85 -9.46 -7.14 5.28
C TYR A 85 -9.77 -7.31 3.79
N TRP A 86 -11.05 -7.17 3.46
CA TRP A 86 -11.56 -7.22 2.10
C TRP A 86 -12.83 -6.37 2.00
N ALA A 87 -13.26 -6.05 0.77
CA ALA A 87 -14.45 -5.26 0.47
C ALA A 87 -15.71 -6.13 0.24
N GLY A 88 -15.75 -7.34 0.79
CA GLY A 88 -16.87 -8.27 0.61
C GLY A 88 -16.95 -8.91 -0.78
N PRO A 89 -17.98 -9.74 -1.02
CA PRO A 89 -18.19 -10.35 -2.31
C PRO A 89 -18.67 -9.32 -3.33
N GLN A 90 -18.14 -9.38 -4.56
CA GLN A 90 -18.63 -8.57 -5.68
C GLN A 90 -19.07 -9.47 -6.84
N PRO A 91 -20.11 -9.06 -7.60
CA PRO A 91 -20.57 -9.84 -8.74
C PRO A 91 -19.55 -9.80 -9.87
N LYS A 92 -19.42 -10.92 -10.60
CA LYS A 92 -18.61 -11.02 -11.83
C LYS A 92 -17.13 -10.62 -11.67
N VAL A 93 -16.57 -10.75 -10.47
CA VAL A 93 -15.13 -10.57 -10.22
C VAL A 93 -14.45 -11.89 -9.85
N LYS A 94 -13.14 -11.96 -10.08
CA LYS A 94 -12.22 -12.94 -9.49
C LYS A 94 -11.40 -12.23 -8.43
N TYR A 95 -11.07 -12.93 -7.34
CA TYR A 95 -10.14 -12.41 -6.35
C TYR A 95 -8.75 -12.92 -6.66
N GLU A 96 -7.79 -12.02 -6.61
CA GLU A 96 -6.37 -12.35 -6.58
C GLU A 96 -5.83 -12.01 -5.20
N LEU A 97 -5.09 -12.95 -4.63
CA LEU A 97 -4.42 -12.82 -3.36
C LEU A 97 -2.92 -12.68 -3.63
N THR A 98 -2.32 -11.61 -3.11
CA THR A 98 -0.87 -11.50 -2.95
C THR A 98 -0.52 -11.62 -1.48
N GLN A 99 0.40 -12.53 -1.14
CA GLN A 99 0.96 -12.66 0.21
C GLN A 99 2.44 -12.37 0.17
N VAL A 100 2.92 -11.58 1.11
CA VAL A 100 4.34 -11.27 1.27
C VAL A 100 4.86 -11.90 2.54
N THR A 101 6.11 -12.38 2.54
CA THR A 101 6.74 -13.04 3.70
C THR A 101 6.85 -12.16 4.94
N ASP A 102 6.69 -10.85 4.82
CA ASP A 102 6.64 -9.90 5.95
C ASP A 102 5.22 -9.70 6.52
N GLY A 103 4.25 -10.51 6.07
CA GLY A 103 2.87 -10.52 6.57
C GLY A 103 1.91 -9.58 5.83
N ARG A 104 2.37 -8.83 4.83
CA ARG A 104 1.47 -8.01 4.00
C ARG A 104 0.58 -8.90 3.13
N ILE A 105 -0.72 -8.60 3.15
CA ILE A 105 -1.75 -9.29 2.37
C ILE A 105 -2.45 -8.28 1.46
N TYR A 106 -2.63 -8.62 0.19
CA TYR A 106 -3.38 -7.82 -0.77
C TYR A 106 -4.47 -8.65 -1.43
N ILE A 107 -5.70 -8.12 -1.46
CA ILE A 107 -6.84 -8.69 -2.18
C ILE A 107 -7.18 -7.76 -3.33
N ARG A 108 -6.98 -8.23 -4.57
CA ARG A 108 -7.30 -7.49 -5.79
C ARG A 108 -8.57 -8.03 -6.45
N TYR A 109 -9.45 -7.14 -6.88
CA TYR A 109 -10.77 -7.45 -7.43
C TYR A 109 -10.73 -7.35 -8.97
N LEU A 110 -10.52 -8.48 -9.62
CA LEU A 110 -10.32 -8.55 -11.07
C LEU A 110 -11.65 -8.74 -11.80
N PRO A 111 -12.03 -7.88 -12.77
CA PRO A 111 -13.18 -8.12 -13.63
C PRO A 111 -13.09 -9.47 -14.37
N LYS A 112 -14.25 -10.03 -14.74
CA LYS A 112 -14.32 -11.24 -15.57
C LYS A 112 -13.43 -11.10 -16.82
N GLY A 113 -12.64 -12.13 -17.10
CA GLY A 113 -11.74 -12.18 -18.27
C GLY A 113 -10.31 -11.73 -17.97
N VAL A 114 -10.06 -11.05 -16.85
CA VAL A 114 -8.71 -10.64 -16.46
C VAL A 114 -7.95 -11.83 -15.82
N PRO A 115 -6.72 -12.15 -16.28
CA PRO A 115 -5.93 -13.23 -15.70
C PRO A 115 -5.28 -12.82 -14.37
N ILE A 116 -5.01 -13.81 -13.52
CA ILE A 116 -4.19 -13.62 -12.31
C ILE A 116 -2.79 -13.14 -12.74
N GLY A 117 -2.25 -12.17 -12.02
CA GLY A 117 -0.96 -11.54 -12.28
C GLY A 117 -0.99 -10.42 -13.31
N ASP A 118 -2.15 -10.10 -13.92
CA ASP A 118 -2.23 -9.00 -14.90
C ASP A 118 -1.88 -7.66 -14.24
N ARG A 119 -0.91 -6.92 -14.79
CA ARG A 119 -0.46 -5.62 -14.27
C ARG A 119 -0.83 -4.44 -15.16
N ARG A 120 -1.63 -4.64 -16.21
CA ARG A 120 -1.91 -3.60 -17.23
C ARG A 120 -2.88 -2.54 -16.74
N ALA A 121 -3.79 -2.91 -15.84
CA ALA A 121 -4.83 -2.03 -15.33
C ALA A 121 -4.85 -1.99 -13.79
N ALA A 122 -5.28 -0.84 -13.28
CA ALA A 122 -5.50 -0.64 -11.86
C ALA A 122 -6.93 -1.07 -11.49
N TYR A 123 -7.05 -1.90 -10.46
CA TYR A 123 -8.31 -2.41 -9.95
C TYR A 123 -8.42 -2.15 -8.46
N LEU A 124 -9.62 -2.33 -7.88
CA LEU A 124 -9.79 -2.27 -6.44
C LEU A 124 -8.82 -3.23 -5.74
N ILE A 125 -8.07 -2.70 -4.78
CA ILE A 125 -7.18 -3.45 -3.89
C ILE A 125 -7.56 -3.13 -2.45
N VAL A 126 -7.71 -4.17 -1.63
CA VAL A 126 -7.73 -4.03 -0.17
C VAL A 126 -6.45 -4.67 0.36
N ALA A 127 -5.61 -3.87 1.01
CA ALA A 127 -4.36 -4.32 1.59
C ALA A 127 -4.43 -4.32 3.12
N THR A 128 -3.83 -5.32 3.75
CA THR A 128 -3.66 -5.41 5.21
C THR A 128 -2.17 -5.45 5.53
N TYR A 129 -1.73 -4.51 6.36
CA TYR A 129 -0.34 -4.31 6.74
C TYR A 129 -0.14 -4.58 8.23
N PRO A 130 0.80 -5.46 8.62
CA PRO A 130 1.26 -5.54 10.00
C PRO A 130 1.97 -4.23 10.39
N VAL A 131 1.38 -3.48 11.30
CA VAL A 131 1.92 -2.22 11.82
C VAL A 131 1.64 -2.18 13.32
N LYS A 132 2.69 -2.27 14.15
CA LYS A 132 2.58 -2.39 15.62
C LYS A 132 1.60 -1.40 16.24
N ASP A 133 1.67 -0.14 15.82
CA ASP A 133 0.81 0.96 16.29
C ASP A 133 -0.01 1.57 15.13
N ALA A 134 -0.74 0.74 14.39
CA ALA A 134 -1.45 1.14 13.17
C ALA A 134 -2.34 2.37 13.34
N TYR A 135 -3.05 2.46 14.47
CA TYR A 135 -3.91 3.61 14.76
C TYR A 135 -3.11 4.91 14.96
N LYS A 136 -1.95 4.84 15.62
CA LYS A 136 -1.05 5.99 15.79
C LYS A 136 -0.48 6.43 14.43
N ALA A 137 -0.13 5.48 13.56
CA ALA A 137 0.33 5.76 12.21
C ALA A 137 -0.74 6.53 11.40
N VAL A 138 -1.99 6.05 11.40
CA VAL A 138 -3.11 6.74 10.73
C VAL A 138 -3.39 8.12 11.33
N ARG A 139 -3.33 8.27 12.66
CA ARG A 139 -3.44 9.58 13.32
C ARG A 139 -2.30 10.54 12.97
N THR A 140 -1.14 10.02 12.62
CA THR A 140 0.01 10.83 12.18
C THR A 140 -0.21 11.29 10.74
N ALA A 141 -0.63 10.38 9.85
CA ALA A 141 -1.05 10.71 8.48
C ALA A 141 -2.14 11.79 8.44
N ALA A 142 -3.08 11.74 9.40
CA ALA A 142 -4.18 12.70 9.54
C ALA A 142 -3.73 14.15 9.80
N LYS A 143 -2.47 14.36 10.21
CA LYS A 143 -1.92 15.70 10.49
C LYS A 143 -1.21 16.32 9.28
N GLU A 144 -1.05 15.57 8.20
CA GLU A 144 -0.36 16.04 7.00
C GLU A 144 -1.18 17.08 6.24
N SER A 145 -0.48 17.96 5.53
CA SER A 145 -1.13 18.93 4.64
C SER A 145 -1.93 18.22 3.55
N GLY A 146 -3.17 18.65 3.33
CA GLY A 146 -4.09 18.03 2.38
C GLY A 146 -4.70 16.70 2.86
N ALA A 147 -4.47 16.29 4.12
CA ALA A 147 -5.14 15.14 4.71
C ALA A 147 -6.63 15.44 4.94
N VAL A 148 -7.48 14.50 4.55
CA VAL A 148 -8.91 14.49 4.83
C VAL A 148 -9.24 13.23 5.60
N THR A 149 -9.86 13.41 6.77
CA THR A 149 -10.20 12.33 7.68
C THR A 149 -11.69 12.10 7.79
N PHE A 150 -12.08 10.87 8.08
CA PHE A 150 -13.42 10.54 8.52
C PHE A 150 -13.40 9.30 9.40
N HIS A 151 -14.41 9.16 10.27
CA HIS A 151 -14.56 7.98 11.10
C HIS A 151 -15.19 6.84 10.31
N THR A 152 -14.73 5.63 10.57
CA THR A 152 -15.37 4.40 10.09
C THR A 152 -16.33 3.88 11.15
N SER A 153 -17.14 2.88 10.80
CA SER A 153 -17.84 2.09 11.82
C SER A 153 -16.84 1.52 12.85
N ARG A 154 -17.31 1.21 14.06
CA ARG A 154 -16.51 0.61 15.16
C ARG A 154 -15.31 1.46 15.63
N GLY A 155 -15.39 2.79 15.50
CA GLY A 155 -14.40 3.71 16.06
C GLY A 155 -13.06 3.79 15.31
N GLY A 156 -12.99 3.22 14.10
CA GLY A 156 -11.80 3.36 13.26
C GLY A 156 -11.65 4.78 12.71
N LEU A 157 -10.41 5.17 12.43
CA LEU A 157 -10.07 6.42 11.75
C LEU A 157 -9.63 6.07 10.34
N ALA A 158 -10.18 6.78 9.35
CA ALA A 158 -9.74 6.72 7.96
C ALA A 158 -9.17 8.08 7.54
N VAL A 159 -8.18 8.04 6.65
CA VAL A 159 -7.51 9.21 6.10
C VAL A 159 -7.16 8.96 4.63
N TYR A 160 -7.28 9.98 3.81
CA TYR A 160 -6.64 10.06 2.50
C TYR A 160 -6.03 11.44 2.33
N ASN A 161 -5.04 11.57 1.44
CA ASN A 161 -4.51 12.88 1.06
C ASN A 161 -5.16 13.33 -0.25
N GLN A 162 -5.48 14.61 -0.40
CA GLN A 162 -6.03 15.18 -1.64
C GLN A 162 -5.14 14.90 -2.86
N SER A 163 -3.82 14.89 -2.68
CA SER A 163 -2.84 14.56 -3.73
C SER A 163 -2.81 13.06 -4.13
N ALA A 164 -3.41 12.20 -3.31
CA ALA A 164 -3.43 10.74 -3.49
C ALA A 164 -4.84 10.16 -3.20
N ALA A 165 -5.87 10.83 -3.71
CA ALA A 165 -7.27 10.59 -3.32
C ALA A 165 -7.81 9.17 -3.65
N THR A 166 -7.10 8.39 -4.46
CA THR A 166 -7.43 7.00 -4.80
C THR A 166 -7.09 6.00 -3.69
N ASN A 167 -6.31 6.40 -2.68
CA ASN A 167 -5.91 5.54 -1.56
C ASN A 167 -6.50 6.05 -0.25
N VAL A 168 -7.24 5.19 0.44
CA VAL A 168 -7.76 5.46 1.79
C VAL A 168 -7.09 4.52 2.77
N TYR A 169 -6.43 5.06 3.77
CA TYR A 169 -5.80 4.32 4.86
C TYR A 169 -6.71 4.35 6.08
N LEU A 170 -6.87 3.22 6.75
CA LEU A 170 -7.65 3.15 7.99
C LEU A 170 -7.01 2.21 9.01
N ALA A 171 -7.30 2.46 10.28
CA ALA A 171 -6.95 1.57 11.38
C ALA A 171 -7.95 1.74 12.53
N TYR A 172 -8.00 0.75 13.41
CA TYR A 172 -8.85 0.73 14.60
C TYR A 172 -8.01 0.91 15.88
N PRO A 173 -8.56 1.52 16.95
CA PRO A 173 -7.88 1.59 18.23
C PRO A 173 -7.39 0.20 18.69
N GLY A 174 -6.15 0.13 19.17
CA GLY A 174 -5.51 -1.13 19.62
C GLY A 174 -5.12 -2.12 18.50
N SER A 175 -5.43 -1.83 17.23
CA SER A 175 -5.08 -2.72 16.12
C SER A 175 -3.57 -2.71 15.83
N LYS A 176 -3.02 -3.90 15.59
CA LYS A 176 -1.68 -4.11 15.01
C LYS A 176 -1.68 -4.13 13.48
N PHE A 177 -2.78 -3.70 12.86
CA PHE A 177 -2.98 -3.75 11.42
C PHE A 177 -3.52 -2.43 10.89
N GLN A 178 -2.84 -1.91 9.88
CA GLN A 178 -3.34 -0.84 9.02
C GLN A 178 -3.95 -1.45 7.77
N VAL A 179 -5.03 -0.87 7.30
CA VAL A 179 -5.72 -1.27 6.07
C VAL A 179 -5.59 -0.15 5.07
N GLU A 180 -5.40 -0.49 3.81
CA GLU A 180 -5.49 0.44 2.70
C GLU A 180 -6.54 -0.05 1.71
N VAL A 181 -7.30 0.90 1.18
CA VAL A 181 -8.28 0.68 0.14
C VAL A 181 -7.92 1.58 -1.03
N PHE A 182 -7.45 0.95 -2.11
CA PHE A 182 -7.21 1.61 -3.37
C PHE A 182 -8.35 1.32 -4.34
N ASP A 183 -8.86 2.36 -5.01
CA ASP A 183 -9.71 2.21 -6.19
C ASP A 183 -9.37 3.31 -7.19
N PRO A 184 -9.28 3.04 -8.50
CA PRO A 184 -9.07 4.08 -9.51
C PRO A 184 -10.15 5.17 -9.47
N ASN A 185 -11.34 4.88 -8.96
CA ASN A 185 -12.35 5.86 -8.60
C ASN A 185 -12.23 6.23 -7.10
N PRO A 186 -11.75 7.45 -6.77
CA PRO A 186 -11.51 7.84 -5.38
C PRO A 186 -12.80 7.92 -4.54
N SER A 187 -13.94 8.24 -5.17
CA SER A 187 -15.24 8.24 -4.49
C SER A 187 -15.67 6.83 -4.08
N ARG A 188 -15.35 5.83 -4.91
CA ARG A 188 -15.64 4.42 -4.60
C ARG A 188 -14.80 3.91 -3.44
N ALA A 189 -13.49 4.21 -3.41
CA ALA A 189 -12.62 3.86 -2.28
C ALA A 189 -13.17 4.42 -0.96
N ARG A 190 -13.52 5.71 -0.94
CA ARG A 190 -14.12 6.36 0.25
C ARG A 190 -15.45 5.74 0.65
N GLN A 191 -16.33 5.45 -0.32
CA GLN A 191 -17.63 4.86 -0.04
C GLN A 191 -17.48 3.48 0.63
N LEU A 192 -16.60 2.62 0.11
CA LEU A 192 -16.35 1.28 0.66
C LEU A 192 -15.86 1.31 2.12
N VAL A 193 -15.02 2.29 2.44
CA VAL A 193 -14.52 2.49 3.81
C VAL A 193 -15.60 3.10 4.71
N ARG A 194 -16.29 4.15 4.25
CA ARG A 194 -17.29 4.88 5.04
C ARG A 194 -18.52 4.02 5.34
N SER A 195 -18.94 3.14 4.42
CA SER A 195 -20.06 2.22 4.65
C SER A 195 -19.73 1.06 5.59
N GLY A 196 -18.46 0.85 5.93
CA GLY A 196 -18.02 -0.34 6.69
C GLY A 196 -18.07 -1.64 5.88
N THR A 197 -18.16 -1.56 4.55
CA THR A 197 -18.07 -2.72 3.65
C THR A 197 -16.70 -3.37 3.75
N VAL A 198 -15.65 -2.56 3.94
CA VAL A 198 -14.29 -3.03 4.19
C VAL A 198 -14.19 -3.54 5.63
N ARG A 199 -14.04 -4.84 5.79
CA ARG A 199 -14.06 -5.53 7.09
C ARG A 199 -13.16 -6.77 7.05
N PRO A 200 -12.76 -7.33 8.21
CA PRO A 200 -12.12 -8.64 8.25
C PRO A 200 -13.00 -9.69 7.59
N ILE A 201 -12.39 -10.62 6.87
CA ILE A 201 -13.11 -11.81 6.43
C ILE A 201 -13.43 -12.69 7.64
N ALA A 202 -14.70 -13.09 7.73
CA ALA A 202 -15.22 -14.02 8.73
C ALA A 202 -15.57 -15.34 8.04
#